data_AF-V6Z2D7-F1
#
_entry.id   AF-V6Z2D7-F1
#
_cell.length_a   1.000
_cell.length_b   1.000
_cell.length_c   1.000
_cell.angle_alpha   90.00
_cell.angle_beta   90.00
_cell.angle_gamma   90.00
#
_symmetry.space_group_name_H-M   'P 1'
#
loop_
_entity.id
_entity.type
_entity.pdbx_description
1 polymer ?
#
loop_
_entity_poly.entity_id
_entity_poly.type
_entity_poly.pdbx_seq_one_letter_code
_entity_poly.pdbx_strand_id
1 'polypeptide(L)'
;MSFKKKILMSGLVLASLSLPGHALAESQVQSVIDESYVQPDYVLGYSLSDSQKQETLNLLNYQEGKDTNLKTLDTSHYAKIMDVADHSSLKLYSSVKIEKLGASKTLTVSILTPENITKVTEDMYRNAAVTLGIQHATIEVASPIPVTGESALAGIYYSLEENGAQVSDESKGLAQEELNALWAPLKTSSSC
;
A
#
# COMPACT_ATOMS: atom_id res chain seq x y z
N MET A 1 -38.06 62.61 39.67
CA MET A 1 -37.35 63.06 40.89
C MET A 1 -37.80 62.19 42.05
N SER A 2 -36.83 61.66 42.78
CA SER A 2 -36.87 60.48 43.66
C SER A 2 -37.78 60.63 44.89
N PHE A 3 -38.58 59.61 45.25
CA PHE A 3 -38.97 59.38 46.65
C PHE A 3 -39.22 57.90 46.97
N LYS A 4 -38.55 57.47 48.04
CA LYS A 4 -38.27 56.11 48.50
C LYS A 4 -39.52 55.44 49.10
N LYS A 5 -39.77 54.17 48.75
CA LYS A 5 -40.74 53.30 49.43
C LYS A 5 -40.03 52.23 50.26
N LYS A 6 -40.64 51.93 51.40
CA LYS A 6 -40.16 51.15 52.55
C LYS A 6 -40.51 49.65 52.42
N ILE A 7 -39.99 48.88 53.38
CA ILE A 7 -40.48 47.58 53.93
C ILE A 7 -40.04 46.34 53.13
N LEU A 8 -39.10 45.49 53.59
CA LEU A 8 -39.13 44.45 54.66
C LEU A 8 -40.12 43.27 54.43
N MET A 9 -39.54 42.06 54.49
CA MET A 9 -40.11 40.71 54.72
C MET A 9 -40.61 39.83 53.55
N SER A 10 -39.80 38.77 53.34
CA SER A 10 -40.14 37.35 53.11
C SER A 10 -41.11 36.95 52.00
N GLY A 11 -40.53 36.37 50.95
CA GLY A 11 -41.18 35.43 50.04
C GLY A 11 -40.16 34.39 49.57
N LEU A 12 -40.34 33.15 50.03
CA LEU A 12 -39.53 31.96 49.76
C LEU A 12 -39.44 31.68 48.25
N VAL A 13 -38.22 31.64 47.69
CA VAL A 13 -37.97 31.10 46.34
C VAL A 13 -36.88 30.04 46.43
N LEU A 14 -37.28 28.80 46.15
CA LEU A 14 -36.42 27.64 45.98
C LEU A 14 -35.42 27.89 44.86
N ALA A 15 -34.14 28.04 45.20
CA ALA A 15 -33.03 28.01 44.25
C ALA A 15 -32.34 26.64 44.36
N SER A 16 -32.51 25.86 43.30
CA SER A 16 -31.89 24.57 43.02
C SER A 16 -30.36 24.65 43.11
N LEU A 17 -29.79 23.96 44.10
CA LEU A 17 -28.34 23.74 44.19
C LEU A 17 -27.95 22.56 43.28
N SER A 18 -27.15 22.90 42.28
CA SER A 18 -26.45 21.99 41.38
C SER A 18 -25.28 21.32 42.11
N LEU A 19 -24.92 20.09 41.67
CA LEU A 19 -23.58 19.48 41.55
C LEU A 19 -23.72 17.93 41.57
N PRO A 20 -22.77 17.16 41.01
CA PRO A 20 -22.05 17.28 39.74
C PRO A 20 -22.37 16.08 38.81
N GLY A 21 -22.22 16.29 37.50
CA GLY A 21 -22.53 15.31 36.47
C GLY A 21 -21.76 14.00 36.63
N HIS A 22 -22.50 12.90 36.59
CA HIS A 22 -21.96 11.60 36.18
C HIS A 22 -21.79 11.68 34.67
N ALA A 23 -20.64 12.20 34.24
CA ALA A 23 -20.18 11.99 32.87
C ALA A 23 -20.08 10.48 32.67
N LEU A 24 -21.02 9.91 31.92
CA LEU A 24 -20.77 8.65 31.25
C LEU A 24 -19.55 8.91 30.37
N ALA A 25 -18.44 8.24 30.69
CA ALA A 25 -17.26 8.23 29.86
C ALA A 25 -17.64 7.57 28.52
N GLU A 26 -18.18 8.38 27.62
CA GLU A 26 -18.35 8.05 26.22
C GLU A 26 -16.95 8.07 25.62
N SER A 27 -16.23 6.96 25.78
CA SER A 27 -15.01 6.68 25.04
C SER A 27 -15.38 6.34 23.59
N GLN A 28 -16.05 7.26 22.92
CA GLN A 28 -16.09 7.33 21.47
C GLN A 28 -14.77 7.98 21.06
N VAL A 29 -13.77 7.12 20.89
CA VAL A 29 -12.56 7.44 20.14
C VAL A 29 -13.04 7.84 18.75
N GLN A 30 -13.17 9.14 18.53
CA GLN A 30 -13.34 9.73 17.23
C GLN A 30 -12.04 9.44 16.47
N SER A 31 -11.99 8.33 15.73
CA SER A 31 -10.95 8.14 14.73
C SER A 31 -11.13 9.26 13.71
N VAL A 32 -10.24 10.24 13.76
CA VAL A 32 -10.09 11.20 12.68
C VAL A 32 -9.63 10.37 11.50
N ILE A 33 -10.56 10.01 10.61
CA ILE A 33 -10.25 9.41 9.32
C ILE A 33 -9.51 10.51 8.57
N ASP A 34 -8.20 10.33 8.38
CA ASP A 34 -7.39 11.22 7.59
C ASP A 34 -7.86 11.13 6.13
N GLU A 35 -8.72 12.06 5.70
CA GLU A 35 -9.26 12.12 4.34
C GLU A 35 -8.16 12.30 3.27
N SER A 36 -6.92 12.60 3.67
CA SER A 36 -5.76 12.68 2.77
C SER A 36 -4.97 11.36 2.64
N TYR A 37 -5.30 10.34 3.45
CA TYR A 37 -4.58 9.07 3.43
C TYR A 37 -5.01 8.19 2.25
N VAL A 38 -4.12 8.06 1.27
CA VAL A 38 -4.27 7.09 0.19
C VAL A 38 -3.63 5.78 0.65
N GLN A 39 -4.45 4.74 0.79
CA GLN A 39 -3.95 3.43 1.23
C GLN A 39 -2.94 2.86 0.21
N PRO A 40 -1.73 2.46 0.66
CA PRO A 40 -0.79 1.77 -0.21
C PRO A 40 -1.27 0.36 -0.54
N ASP A 41 -0.94 -0.10 -1.75
CA ASP A 41 -1.12 -1.49 -2.17
C ASP A 41 0.12 -2.30 -1.84
N TYR A 42 -0.07 -3.47 -1.22
CA TYR A 42 0.98 -4.44 -0.96
C TYR A 42 0.73 -5.69 -1.77
N VAL A 43 1.73 -6.14 -2.52
CA VAL A 43 1.68 -7.40 -3.27
C VAL A 43 2.80 -8.30 -2.79
N LEU A 44 2.42 -9.34 -2.04
CA LEU A 44 3.33 -10.34 -1.50
C LEU A 44 3.58 -11.47 -2.49
N GLY A 45 4.80 -12.00 -2.51
CA GLY A 45 5.12 -13.20 -3.27
C GLY A 45 4.44 -14.45 -2.70
N TYR A 46 3.85 -15.28 -3.57
CA TYR A 46 3.17 -16.54 -3.19
C TYR A 46 4.03 -17.52 -2.38
N SER A 47 5.34 -17.55 -2.62
CA SER A 47 6.22 -18.56 -2.01
C SER A 47 6.68 -18.21 -0.60
N LEU A 48 6.31 -17.04 -0.07
CA LEU A 48 6.65 -16.62 1.29
C LEU A 48 5.97 -17.54 2.32
N SER A 49 6.75 -18.08 3.26
CA SER A 49 6.20 -18.67 4.48
C SER A 49 5.53 -17.61 5.34
N ASP A 50 4.72 -18.01 6.33
CA ASP A 50 4.04 -17.02 7.19
C ASP A 50 5.01 -16.14 7.98
N SER A 51 6.15 -16.70 8.43
CA SER A 51 7.20 -15.91 9.06
C SER A 51 7.85 -14.93 8.08
N GLN A 52 8.09 -15.36 6.84
CA GLN A 52 8.66 -14.52 5.79
C GLN A 52 7.68 -13.43 5.35
N LYS A 53 6.37 -13.69 5.34
CA LYS A 53 5.35 -12.67 5.08
C LYS A 53 5.42 -11.57 6.14
N GLN A 54 5.47 -11.92 7.42
CA GLN A 54 5.59 -10.95 8.51
C GLN A 54 6.88 -10.13 8.41
N GLU A 55 8.01 -10.80 8.16
CA GLU A 55 9.30 -10.13 7.93
C GLU A 55 9.23 -9.15 6.74
N THR A 56 8.66 -9.59 5.61
CA THR A 56 8.52 -8.77 4.41
C THR A 56 7.60 -7.57 4.65
N LEU A 57 6.49 -7.76 5.36
CA LEU A 57 5.59 -6.67 5.73
C LEU A 57 6.28 -5.64 6.64
N ASN A 58 7.11 -6.09 7.58
CA ASN A 58 7.91 -5.19 8.40
C ASN A 58 8.94 -4.41 7.56
N LEU A 59 9.63 -5.07 6.64
CA LEU A 59 10.56 -4.41 5.71
C LEU A 59 9.85 -3.34 4.86
N LEU A 60 8.62 -3.61 4.43
CA LEU A 60 7.79 -2.68 3.65
C LEU A 60 7.05 -1.63 4.52
N ASN A 61 7.32 -1.58 5.82
CA ASN A 61 6.67 -0.66 6.77
C ASN A 61 5.14 -0.77 6.81
N TYR A 62 4.58 -1.98 6.69
CA TYR A 62 3.14 -2.23 6.77
C TYR A 62 2.56 -1.79 8.12
N GLN A 63 1.46 -1.03 8.09
CA GLN A 63 0.81 -0.50 9.28
C GLN A 63 -0.48 -1.27 9.58
N GLU A 64 -0.41 -2.26 10.48
CA GLU A 64 -1.56 -3.06 10.86
C GLU A 64 -2.72 -2.19 11.39
N GLY A 65 -3.94 -2.47 10.92
CA GLY A 65 -5.13 -1.69 11.27
C GLY A 65 -5.33 -0.39 10.50
N LYS A 66 -4.30 0.09 9.78
CA LYS A 66 -4.38 1.26 8.88
C LYS A 66 -4.36 0.84 7.40
N ASP A 67 -3.46 -0.09 7.09
CA ASP A 67 -3.29 -0.64 5.75
C ASP A 67 -4.18 -1.87 5.58
N THR A 68 -4.98 -1.89 4.53
CA THR A 68 -5.92 -2.99 4.27
C THR A 68 -5.76 -3.62 2.88
N ASN A 69 -5.03 -2.97 1.97
CA ASN A 69 -4.85 -3.46 0.60
C ASN A 69 -3.65 -4.41 0.51
N LEU A 70 -3.82 -5.59 1.11
CA LEU A 70 -2.83 -6.65 1.09
C LEU A 70 -3.25 -7.76 0.13
N LYS A 71 -2.43 -8.02 -0.88
CA LYS A 71 -2.65 -9.02 -1.93
C LYS A 71 -1.49 -10.01 -1.97
N THR A 72 -1.73 -11.20 -2.52
CA THR A 72 -0.68 -12.20 -2.79
C THR A 72 -0.67 -12.49 -4.28
N LEU A 73 0.50 -12.35 -4.91
CA LEU A 73 0.70 -12.70 -6.32
C LEU A 73 0.85 -14.21 -6.45
N ASP A 74 -0.20 -14.88 -6.94
CA ASP A 74 -0.17 -16.31 -7.22
C ASP A 74 0.62 -16.68 -8.49
N THR A 75 0.84 -17.99 -8.68
CA THR A 75 1.63 -18.51 -9.80
C THR A 75 0.93 -18.33 -11.15
N SER A 76 -0.40 -18.34 -11.19
CA SER A 76 -1.17 -18.22 -12.43
C SER A 76 -1.11 -16.79 -12.99
N HIS A 77 -1.30 -15.79 -12.12
CA HIS A 77 -1.13 -14.38 -12.49
C HIS A 77 0.32 -14.09 -12.86
N TYR A 78 1.28 -14.58 -12.08
CA TYR A 78 2.69 -14.44 -12.44
C TYR A 78 3.00 -15.05 -13.80
N ALA A 79 2.53 -16.28 -14.06
CA ALA A 79 2.78 -16.99 -15.32
C ALA A 79 2.21 -16.25 -16.52
N LYS A 80 1.00 -15.70 -16.38
CA LYS A 80 0.36 -14.87 -17.39
C LYS A 80 1.14 -13.57 -17.64
N ILE A 81 1.50 -12.84 -16.59
CA ILE A 81 2.23 -11.57 -16.67
C ILE A 81 3.63 -11.77 -17.25
N MET A 82 4.30 -12.86 -16.88
CA MET A 82 5.67 -13.14 -17.29
C MET A 82 5.76 -14.02 -18.54
N ASP A 83 4.65 -14.36 -19.21
CA ASP A 83 4.63 -15.27 -20.36
C ASP A 83 5.52 -16.52 -20.17
N VAL A 84 5.25 -17.21 -19.06
CA VAL A 84 5.89 -18.49 -18.70
C VAL A 84 4.83 -19.54 -18.38
N ALA A 85 5.23 -20.80 -18.35
CA ALA A 85 4.33 -21.88 -17.94
C ALA A 85 3.94 -21.71 -16.46
N ASP A 86 2.65 -21.82 -16.17
CA ASP A 86 2.16 -21.89 -14.80
C ASP A 86 2.55 -23.22 -14.18
N HIS A 87 3.32 -23.16 -13.10
CA HIS A 87 3.78 -24.34 -12.39
C HIS A 87 4.00 -24.02 -10.91
N SER A 88 3.64 -24.95 -10.03
CA SER A 88 3.82 -24.82 -8.57
C SER A 88 5.29 -24.75 -8.12
N SER A 89 6.23 -24.98 -9.04
CA SER A 89 7.66 -24.85 -8.78
C SER A 89 8.15 -23.39 -8.86
N LEU A 90 7.34 -22.47 -9.39
CA LEU A 90 7.66 -21.04 -9.44
C LEU A 90 7.93 -20.51 -8.03
N LYS A 91 9.00 -19.70 -7.91
CA LYS A 91 9.53 -19.20 -6.65
C LYS A 91 9.37 -17.69 -6.58
N LEU A 92 8.27 -17.25 -5.94
CA LEU A 92 7.86 -15.86 -5.85
C LEU A 92 8.08 -15.38 -4.41
N TYR A 93 9.26 -14.83 -4.11
CA TYR A 93 9.60 -14.36 -2.76
C TYR A 93 9.71 -12.84 -2.65
N SER A 94 10.14 -12.15 -3.71
CA SER A 94 10.16 -10.68 -3.70
C SER A 94 8.75 -10.10 -3.75
N SER A 95 8.56 -9.01 -3.03
CA SER A 95 7.27 -8.33 -2.82
C SER A 95 7.42 -6.82 -3.04
N VAL A 96 6.30 -6.15 -3.25
CA VAL A 96 6.28 -4.72 -3.55
C VAL A 96 5.18 -4.00 -2.77
N LYS A 97 5.49 -2.77 -2.34
CA LYS A 97 4.53 -1.79 -1.85
C LYS A 97 4.45 -0.64 -2.83
N ILE A 98 3.23 -0.21 -3.14
CA ILE A 98 2.95 0.86 -4.10
C ILE A 98 2.06 1.89 -3.41
N GLU A 99 2.63 3.05 -3.14
CA GLU A 99 1.93 4.17 -2.53
C GLU A 99 1.68 5.23 -3.60
N LYS A 100 0.42 5.42 -3.99
CA LYS A 100 0.05 6.48 -4.96
C LYS A 100 0.22 7.85 -4.31
N LEU A 101 0.82 8.76 -5.04
CA LEU A 101 1.07 10.13 -4.59
C LEU A 101 0.18 11.12 -5.34
N GLY A 102 -0.01 12.31 -4.77
CA GLY A 102 -0.63 13.42 -5.49
C GLY A 102 0.20 13.86 -6.70
N ALA A 103 -0.46 14.46 -7.69
CA ALA A 103 0.12 14.83 -9.01
C ALA A 103 1.38 15.74 -8.95
N SER A 104 1.70 16.32 -7.80
CA SER A 104 2.90 17.15 -7.61
C SER A 104 4.18 16.36 -7.29
N LYS A 105 4.08 15.07 -6.95
CA LYS A 105 5.23 14.22 -6.59
C LYS A 105 5.55 13.26 -7.72
N THR A 106 6.82 13.05 -8.02
CA THR A 106 7.27 12.14 -9.10
C THR A 106 7.36 10.70 -8.61
N LEU A 107 7.34 9.75 -9.56
CA LEU A 107 7.65 8.35 -9.31
C LEU A 107 9.04 8.19 -8.65
N THR A 108 9.07 7.49 -7.52
CA THR A 108 10.30 7.03 -6.86
C THR A 108 10.25 5.52 -6.68
N VAL A 109 11.43 4.89 -6.78
CA VAL A 109 11.59 3.44 -6.60
C VAL A 109 12.76 3.21 -5.65
N SER A 110 12.61 2.28 -4.71
CA SER A 110 13.69 1.89 -3.81
C SER A 110 13.66 0.39 -3.54
N ILE A 111 14.82 -0.26 -3.63
CA ILE A 111 15.01 -1.62 -3.15
C ILE A 111 15.46 -1.56 -1.69
N LEU A 112 14.61 -1.99 -0.76
CA LEU A 112 14.85 -1.92 0.68
C LEU A 112 15.79 -3.03 1.19
N THR A 113 16.01 -4.07 0.38
CA THR A 113 16.89 -5.21 0.67
C THR A 113 17.84 -5.46 -0.52
N PRO A 114 18.75 -4.51 -0.81
CA PRO A 114 19.61 -4.59 -2.00
C PRO A 114 20.52 -5.83 -2.02
N GLU A 115 20.83 -6.40 -0.86
CA GLU A 115 21.56 -7.67 -0.71
C GLU A 115 20.74 -8.89 -1.17
N ASN A 116 19.41 -8.78 -1.19
CA ASN A 116 18.50 -9.87 -1.52
C ASN A 116 17.91 -9.77 -2.93
N ILE A 117 18.04 -8.64 -3.63
CA ILE A 117 17.57 -8.48 -5.01
C ILE A 117 18.77 -8.38 -5.95
N THR A 118 19.04 -9.45 -6.71
CA THR A 118 20.36 -9.67 -7.34
C THR A 118 20.42 -9.35 -8.83
N LYS A 119 19.28 -9.21 -9.53
CA LYS A 119 19.24 -8.95 -10.98
C LYS A 119 18.38 -7.77 -11.37
N VAL A 120 17.15 -7.67 -10.86
CA VAL A 120 16.25 -6.57 -11.19
C VAL A 120 16.67 -5.31 -10.43
N THR A 121 16.91 -4.22 -11.16
CA THR A 121 17.37 -2.94 -10.59
C THR A 121 16.20 -1.98 -10.35
N GLU A 122 16.43 -0.94 -9.55
CA GLU A 122 15.47 0.15 -9.36
C GLU A 122 15.04 0.80 -10.68
N ASP A 123 15.97 0.94 -11.63
CA ASP A 123 15.69 1.46 -12.97
C ASP A 123 14.74 0.55 -13.74
N MET A 124 14.89 -0.77 -13.64
CA MET A 124 13.99 -1.73 -14.30
C MET A 124 12.57 -1.65 -13.73
N TYR A 125 12.44 -1.60 -12.40
CA TYR A 125 11.14 -1.39 -11.74
C TYR A 125 10.52 -0.04 -12.12
N ARG A 126 11.32 1.04 -12.15
CA ARG A 126 10.86 2.38 -12.53
C ARG A 126 10.36 2.41 -13.97
N ASN A 127 11.13 1.84 -14.90
CA ASN A 127 10.76 1.81 -16.31
C ASN A 127 9.45 1.04 -16.52
N ALA A 128 9.31 -0.13 -15.88
CA ALA A 128 8.07 -0.89 -15.92
C ALA A 128 6.86 -0.09 -15.39
N ALA A 129 7.02 0.58 -14.25
CA ALA A 129 5.98 1.42 -13.67
C ALA A 129 5.58 2.58 -14.61
N VAL A 130 6.55 3.24 -15.25
CA VAL A 130 6.30 4.31 -16.23
C VAL A 130 5.53 3.78 -17.44
N THR A 131 5.92 2.64 -17.99
CA THR A 131 5.21 2.02 -19.12
C THR A 131 3.76 1.71 -18.78
N LEU A 132 3.51 1.31 -17.53
CA LEU A 132 2.17 1.06 -17.02
C LEU A 132 1.39 2.35 -16.68
N GLY A 133 1.96 3.53 -16.93
CA GLY A 133 1.33 4.83 -16.69
C GLY A 133 1.40 5.31 -15.24
N ILE A 134 2.18 4.65 -14.37
CA ILE A 134 2.41 5.11 -13.01
C ILE A 134 3.43 6.26 -13.06
N GLN A 135 2.94 7.49 -12.88
CA GLN A 135 3.78 8.71 -12.93
C GLN A 135 4.05 9.31 -11.54
N HIS A 136 3.17 9.04 -10.58
CA HIS A 136 3.15 9.70 -9.27
C HIS A 136 2.95 8.65 -8.17
N ALA A 137 4.01 7.92 -7.81
CA ALA A 137 3.96 6.89 -6.77
C ALA A 137 5.31 6.71 -6.08
N THR A 138 5.30 6.18 -4.86
CA THR A 138 6.47 5.56 -4.25
C THR A 138 6.35 4.05 -4.41
N ILE A 139 7.37 3.39 -4.96
CA ILE A 139 7.44 1.93 -5.08
C ILE A 139 8.60 1.43 -4.22
N GLU A 140 8.29 0.59 -3.24
CA GLU A 140 9.27 -0.02 -2.35
C GLU A 140 9.28 -1.53 -2.59
N VAL A 141 10.47 -2.09 -2.83
CA VAL A 141 10.65 -3.52 -3.13
C VAL A 141 11.47 -4.17 -2.02
N ALA A 142 11.02 -5.33 -1.55
CA ALA A 142 11.73 -6.11 -0.54
C ALA A 142 11.65 -7.61 -0.79
N SER A 143 12.66 -8.34 -0.34
CA SER A 143 12.66 -9.80 -0.24
C SER A 143 13.36 -10.22 1.06
N PRO A 144 12.83 -11.19 1.81
CA PRO A 144 13.48 -11.70 3.02
C PRO A 144 14.64 -12.66 2.72
N ILE A 145 14.78 -13.10 1.47
CA ILE A 145 15.87 -13.99 1.03
C ILE A 145 16.43 -13.56 -0.33
N PRO A 146 17.67 -13.98 -0.68
CA PRO A 146 18.25 -13.70 -1.99
C PRO A 146 17.42 -14.28 -3.14
N VAL A 147 17.02 -13.41 -4.06
CA VAL A 147 16.30 -13.70 -5.30
C VAL A 147 16.73 -12.74 -6.41
N THR A 148 16.20 -12.96 -7.61
CA THR A 148 16.47 -12.16 -8.80
C THR A 148 15.58 -10.92 -8.90
N GLY A 149 14.36 -10.95 -8.35
CA GLY A 149 13.47 -9.78 -8.17
C GLY A 149 12.24 -9.71 -9.09
N GLU A 150 12.05 -10.70 -9.98
CA GLU A 150 10.99 -10.69 -10.99
C GLU A 150 9.58 -10.77 -10.39
N SER A 151 9.40 -11.41 -9.23
CA SER A 151 8.07 -11.51 -8.61
C SER A 151 7.55 -10.16 -8.11
N ALA A 152 8.42 -9.28 -7.61
CA ALA A 152 8.04 -7.91 -7.28
C ALA A 152 7.69 -7.10 -8.53
N LEU A 153 8.37 -7.36 -9.66
CA LEU A 153 8.12 -6.69 -10.93
C LEU A 153 6.72 -7.05 -11.44
N ALA A 154 6.44 -8.36 -11.49
CA ALA A 154 5.10 -8.86 -11.78
C ALA A 154 4.05 -8.36 -10.78
N GLY A 155 4.43 -8.16 -9.51
CA GLY A 155 3.57 -7.56 -8.49
C GLY A 155 3.10 -6.14 -8.82
N ILE A 156 3.93 -5.34 -9.49
CA ILE A 156 3.55 -3.99 -9.97
C ILE A 156 2.45 -4.10 -11.03
N TYR A 157 2.61 -5.02 -12.00
CA TYR A 157 1.59 -5.29 -13.01
C TYR A 157 0.29 -5.77 -12.39
N TYR A 158 0.39 -6.77 -11.50
CA TYR A 158 -0.76 -7.36 -10.83
C TYR A 158 -1.56 -6.34 -10.00
N SER A 159 -0.88 -5.48 -9.25
CA SER A 159 -1.55 -4.43 -8.48
C SER A 159 -2.39 -3.49 -9.35
N LEU A 160 -1.90 -3.17 -10.55
CA LEU A 160 -2.61 -2.30 -11.48
C LEU A 160 -3.81 -2.98 -12.15
N GLU A 161 -3.67 -4.25 -12.53
CA GLU A 161 -4.79 -5.04 -13.08
C GLU A 161 -5.92 -5.14 -12.05
N GLU A 162 -5.61 -5.49 -10.80
CA GLU A 162 -6.58 -5.64 -9.72
C GLU A 162 -7.29 -4.35 -9.35
N ASN A 163 -6.60 -3.21 -9.50
CA ASN A 163 -7.17 -1.90 -9.20
C ASN A 163 -8.03 -1.33 -10.34
N GLY A 164 -8.24 -2.09 -11.42
CA GLY A 164 -9.10 -1.70 -12.52
C GLY A 164 -8.67 -0.39 -13.19
N ALA A 165 -7.38 -0.06 -13.12
CA ALA A 165 -6.85 1.12 -13.80
C ALA A 165 -7.33 1.10 -15.26
N GLN A 166 -7.79 2.25 -15.78
CA GLN A 166 -8.25 2.39 -17.17
C GLN A 166 -7.07 2.31 -18.15
N VAL A 167 -6.36 1.20 -18.09
CA VAL A 167 -5.30 0.82 -19.00
C VAL A 167 -6.02 0.17 -20.17
N SER A 168 -5.99 0.81 -21.34
CA SER A 168 -6.53 0.23 -22.56
C SER A 168 -5.82 -1.10 -22.85
N ASP A 169 -6.47 -2.01 -23.57
CA ASP A 169 -5.84 -3.27 -23.95
C ASP A 169 -4.55 -3.04 -24.78
N GLU A 170 -4.48 -1.92 -25.51
CA GLU A 170 -3.28 -1.44 -26.18
C GLU A 170 -2.16 -1.08 -25.19
N SER A 171 -2.46 -0.29 -24.16
CA SER A 171 -1.49 0.03 -23.10
C SER A 171 -1.04 -1.20 -22.33
N LYS A 172 -1.93 -2.19 -22.11
CA LYS A 172 -1.56 -3.48 -21.52
C LYS A 172 -0.62 -4.26 -22.44
N GLY A 173 -0.91 -4.29 -23.75
CA GLY A 173 -0.06 -4.93 -24.75
C GLY A 173 1.33 -4.31 -24.83
N LEU A 174 1.41 -2.97 -24.85
CA LEU A 174 2.69 -2.25 -24.82
C LEU A 174 3.44 -2.49 -23.52
N ALA A 175 2.76 -2.46 -22.38
CA ALA A 175 3.38 -2.76 -21.09
C ALA A 175 3.90 -4.20 -21.03
N GLN A 176 3.23 -5.14 -21.69
CA GLN A 176 3.66 -6.52 -21.80
C GLN A 176 4.87 -6.68 -22.75
N GLU A 177 4.89 -5.95 -23.87
CA GLU A 177 6.02 -5.95 -24.80
C GLU A 177 7.27 -5.35 -24.16
N GLU A 178 7.13 -4.21 -23.49
CA GLU A 178 8.22 -3.58 -22.74
C GLU A 178 8.68 -4.45 -21.57
N LEU A 179 7.75 -5.10 -20.86
CA LEU A 179 8.10 -6.11 -19.84
C LEU A 179 9.02 -7.16 -20.48
N ASN A 180 8.54 -7.81 -21.54
CA ASN A 180 9.29 -8.85 -22.25
C ASN A 180 10.66 -8.35 -22.73
N ALA A 181 10.74 -7.13 -23.25
CA ALA A 181 12.02 -6.52 -23.65
C ALA A 181 12.98 -6.31 -22.48
N LEU A 182 12.47 -5.89 -21.31
CA LEU A 182 13.25 -5.65 -20.11
C LEU A 182 13.85 -6.94 -19.51
N TRP A 183 13.15 -8.09 -19.58
CA TRP A 183 13.60 -9.34 -18.95
C TRP A 183 13.93 -10.48 -19.91
N ALA A 184 13.74 -10.33 -21.22
CA ALA A 184 14.23 -11.30 -22.22
C ALA A 184 15.71 -11.67 -22.04
N PRO A 185 16.63 -10.75 -21.69
CA PRO A 185 18.02 -11.11 -21.38
C PRO A 185 18.18 -12.01 -20.14
N LEU A 186 17.23 -11.99 -19.21
CA LEU A 186 17.22 -12.87 -18.03
C LEU A 186 16.81 -14.30 -18.40
N LYS A 187 15.87 -14.46 -19.36
CA LYS A 187 15.37 -15.77 -19.84
C LYS A 187 16.47 -16.59 -20.52
N THR A 188 17.37 -15.93 -21.25
CA THR A 188 18.51 -16.58 -21.93
C THR A 188 19.64 -16.95 -20.98
N SER A 189 19.85 -16.22 -19.88
CA SER A 189 20.90 -16.54 -18.88
C SER A 189 20.62 -17.81 -18.07
N SER A 190 19.36 -18.25 -18.01
CA SER A 190 18.91 -19.42 -17.23
C SER A 190 18.95 -20.73 -18.03
N SER A 191 19.44 -20.70 -19.28
CA SER A 191 19.50 -21.85 -20.20
C SER A 191 20.94 -22.31 -20.52
N CYS A 192 21.94 -21.94 -19.71
CA CYS A 192 23.31 -22.44 -19.80
C CYS A 192 23.75 -23.13 -18.51
#